data_AF-A0A847NK57-F1
#
_entry.id   AF-A0A847NK57-F1
#
_cell.length_a   1.000
_cell.length_b   1.000
_cell.length_c   1.000
_cell.angle_alpha   90.00
_cell.angle_beta   90.00
_cell.angle_gamma   90.00
#
_symmetry.space_group_name_H-M   'P 1'
#
loop_
_entity.id
_entity.type
_entity.pdbx_description
1 polymer ?
#
loop_
_entity_poly.entity_id
_entity_poly.type
_entity_poly.pdbx_seq_one_letter_code
_entity_poly.pdbx_strand_id
1 'polypeptide(L)'
;EESFKITKTDLKTRPVHVSTKEHIEAHFLTCFVALLLLRLLQLNTDGKYSTKVLVDEMNNITGTYLDKNYYMLDYYSDIVKEFGELTSNDFSKRFMTRSQIKNIISQVKN
;
A
#
# COMPACT_ATOMS: atom_id res chain seq x y z
N GLU A 1 7.90 19.28 9.67
CA GLU A 1 7.11 18.89 10.85
C GLU A 1 6.06 17.81 10.52
N GLU A 2 5.22 18.01 9.49
CA GLU A 2 4.18 17.06 9.05
C GLU A 2 4.64 15.61 8.84
N SER A 3 5.77 15.39 8.16
CA SER A 3 6.28 14.04 7.88
C SER A 3 6.56 13.23 9.15
N PHE A 4 6.97 13.88 10.24
CA PHE A 4 7.27 13.25 11.53
C PHE A 4 6.01 12.92 12.33
N LYS A 5 4.94 13.69 12.12
CA LYS A 5 3.61 13.44 12.68
C LYS A 5 3.00 12.20 12.00
N ILE A 6 3.02 12.15 10.67
CA ILE A 6 2.53 11.02 9.87
C ILE A 6 3.22 9.70 10.24
N THR A 7 4.54 9.70 10.41
CA THR A 7 5.26 8.46 10.82
C THR A 7 4.79 7.96 12.18
N LYS A 8 4.56 8.87 13.13
CA LYS A 8 4.18 8.53 14.50
C LYS A 8 2.70 8.17 14.67
N THR A 9 1.79 8.85 13.98
CA THR A 9 0.34 8.69 14.16
C THR A 9 -0.26 7.70 13.16
N ASP A 10 0.07 7.87 11.88
CA ASP A 10 -0.59 7.16 10.79
C ASP A 10 0.13 5.83 10.53
N LEU A 11 1.47 5.86 10.51
CA LEU A 11 2.30 4.67 10.31
C LEU A 11 2.75 3.97 11.61
N LYS A 12 2.44 4.57 12.78
CA LYS A 12 2.72 4.02 14.13
C LYS A 12 4.15 3.51 14.34
N THR A 13 5.16 4.19 13.78
CA THR A 13 6.53 3.66 13.63
C THR A 13 7.42 3.73 14.89
N ARG A 14 6.87 3.68 16.10
CA ARG A 14 7.70 3.72 17.32
C ARG A 14 8.45 2.38 17.48
N PRO A 15 9.79 2.36 17.58
CA PRO A 15 10.56 1.14 17.77
C PRO A 15 10.46 0.69 19.23
N VAL A 16 9.31 0.14 19.63
CA VAL A 16 9.05 -0.29 21.02
C VAL A 16 9.64 -1.68 21.29
N HIS A 17 9.86 -2.48 20.25
CA HIS A 17 10.15 -3.91 20.37
C HIS A 17 11.53 -4.34 19.81
N VAL A 18 12.40 -3.38 19.45
CA VAL A 18 13.75 -3.64 18.91
C VAL A 18 14.81 -2.89 19.71
N SER A 19 15.95 -3.53 19.97
CA SER A 19 16.98 -3.01 20.88
C SER A 19 18.41 -3.03 20.34
N THR A 20 18.71 -3.85 19.33
CA THR A 20 20.03 -3.84 18.68
C THR A 20 20.10 -2.71 17.67
N LYS A 21 21.30 -2.16 17.46
CA LYS A 21 21.52 -1.05 16.52
C LYS A 21 21.05 -1.41 15.12
N GLU A 22 21.38 -2.61 14.66
CA GLU A 22 21.04 -3.11 13.32
C GLU A 22 19.53 -3.22 13.13
N HIS A 23 18.79 -3.73 14.13
CA HIS A 23 17.32 -3.82 14.05
C HIS A 23 16.66 -2.44 14.10
N ILE A 24 17.21 -1.51 14.89
CA ILE A 24 16.72 -0.13 14.95
C ILE A 24 16.92 0.56 13.59
N GLU A 25 18.10 0.43 12.98
CA GLU A 25 18.39 0.98 11.66
C GLU A 25 17.49 0.38 10.58
N ALA A 26 17.30 -0.94 10.57
CA ALA A 26 16.39 -1.61 9.65
C ALA A 26 14.95 -1.12 9.80
N HIS A 27 14.45 -0.98 11.04
CA HIS A 27 13.12 -0.45 11.32
C HIS A 27 12.96 0.97 10.77
N PHE A 28 13.91 1.87 11.05
CA PHE A 28 13.86 3.24 10.53
C PHE A 28 13.89 3.29 9.00
N LEU A 29 14.71 2.46 8.36
CA LEU A 29 14.76 2.37 6.91
C LEU A 29 13.40 1.95 6.33
N THR A 30 12.79 0.87 6.85
CA THR A 30 11.47 0.41 6.41
C THR A 30 10.41 1.51 6.59
N CYS A 31 10.44 2.21 7.73
CA CYS A 31 9.51 3.29 8.01
C CYS A 31 9.69 4.48 7.05
N PHE A 32 10.93 4.80 6.70
CA PHE A 32 11.22 5.87 5.74
C PHE A 32 10.78 5.49 4.31
N VAL A 33 11.00 4.24 3.91
CA VAL A 33 10.51 3.72 2.61
C VAL A 33 8.98 3.77 2.56
N ALA A 34 8.29 3.34 3.63
CA ALA A 34 6.83 3.42 3.69
C ALA A 34 6.33 4.87 3.58
N LEU A 35 6.98 5.81 4.28
CA LEU A 35 6.66 7.23 4.18
C LEU A 35 6.91 7.79 2.77
N LEU A 36 8.01 7.40 2.13
CA LEU A 36 8.31 7.80 0.75
C LEU A 36 7.22 7.33 -0.21
N LEU A 37 6.83 6.05 -0.13
CA LEU A 37 5.74 5.49 -0.96
C LEU A 37 4.42 6.24 -0.73
N LEU A 38 4.08 6.55 0.52
CA LEU A 38 2.89 7.33 0.86
C LEU A 38 2.93 8.74 0.26
N ARG A 39 4.08 9.41 0.29
CA ARG A 39 4.25 10.74 -0.33
C ARG A 39 4.17 10.69 -1.85
N LEU A 40 4.75 9.67 -2.47
CA LEU A 40 4.62 9.46 -3.91
C LEU A 40 3.15 9.24 -4.29
N LEU A 41 2.42 8.44 -3.51
CA LEU A 41 0.99 8.23 -3.74
C LEU A 41 0.20 9.53 -3.63
N GLN A 42 0.46 10.35 -2.60
CA GLN A 42 -0.15 11.68 -2.48
C GLN A 42 0.12 12.55 -3.71
N LEU A 43 1.36 12.60 -4.19
CA LEU A 43 1.74 13.37 -5.38
C LEU A 43 1.03 12.87 -6.64
N ASN A 44 0.91 11.55 -6.83
CA ASN A 44 0.21 10.98 -7.99
C ASN A 44 -1.31 11.23 -7.96
N THR A 45 -1.86 11.56 -6.79
CA THR A 45 -3.27 11.96 -6.63
C THR A 45 -3.43 13.48 -6.55
N ASP A 46 -2.42 14.26 -6.93
CA ASP A 46 -2.41 15.73 -6.86
C ASP A 46 -2.77 16.29 -5.47
N GLY A 47 -2.45 15.55 -4.41
CA GLY A 47 -2.79 15.94 -3.03
C GLY A 47 -4.28 15.88 -2.68
N LYS A 48 -5.12 15.24 -3.51
CA LYS A 48 -6.57 15.08 -3.31
C LYS A 48 -6.92 14.37 -2.00
N TYR A 49 -6.07 13.44 -1.54
CA TYR A 49 -6.31 12.63 -0.35
C TYR A 49 -5.32 12.91 0.78
N SER A 50 -5.84 12.96 2.02
CA SER A 50 -5.00 13.03 3.21
C SER A 50 -4.20 11.73 3.40
N THR A 51 -3.06 11.81 4.10
CA THR A 51 -2.24 10.62 4.41
C THR A 51 -3.01 9.54 5.14
N LYS A 52 -3.86 9.96 6.09
CA LYS A 52 -4.70 9.05 6.86
C LYS A 52 -5.66 8.27 5.96
N VAL A 53 -6.36 8.95 5.05
CA VAL A 53 -7.27 8.30 4.11
C VAL A 53 -6.52 7.29 3.24
N LEU A 54 -5.37 7.68 2.69
CA LEU A 54 -4.56 6.78 1.85
C LEU A 54 -4.07 5.54 2.63
N VAL A 55 -3.61 5.72 3.87
CA VAL A 55 -3.18 4.62 4.73
C VAL A 55 -4.36 3.70 5.07
N ASP A 56 -5.51 4.27 5.44
CA ASP A 56 -6.71 3.50 5.76
C ASP A 56 -7.21 2.70 4.53
N GLU A 57 -7.25 3.31 3.35
CA GLU A 57 -7.58 2.64 2.09
C GLU A 57 -6.60 1.50 1.77
N MET A 58 -5.29 1.76 1.80
CA MET A 58 -4.27 0.75 1.53
C MET A 58 -4.34 -0.44 2.49
N ASN A 59 -4.68 -0.21 3.76
CA ASN A 59 -4.83 -1.28 4.75
C ASN A 59 -6.06 -2.15 4.50
N ASN A 60 -7.10 -1.62 3.85
CA ASN A 60 -8.32 -2.36 3.53
C ASN A 60 -8.18 -3.18 2.23
N ILE A 61 -7.34 -2.76 1.28
CA ILE A 61 -7.07 -3.49 0.03
C ILE A 61 -6.40 -4.82 0.37
N THR A 62 -7.20 -5.88 0.37
CA THR A 62 -6.78 -7.24 0.73
C THR A 62 -7.35 -8.24 -0.27
N GLY A 63 -6.75 -9.42 -0.33
CA GLY A 63 -7.25 -10.50 -1.17
C GLY A 63 -7.17 -11.87 -0.51
N THR A 64 -8.29 -12.58 -0.53
CA THR A 64 -8.46 -13.89 0.10
C THR A 64 -8.31 -15.01 -0.93
N TYR A 65 -7.49 -16.02 -0.62
CA TYR A 65 -7.41 -17.23 -1.43
C TYR A 65 -8.71 -18.04 -1.30
N LEU A 66 -9.28 -18.45 -2.43
CA LEU A 66 -10.49 -19.26 -2.46
C LEU A 66 -10.17 -20.73 -2.72
N ASP A 67 -9.90 -21.07 -3.99
CA ASP A 67 -9.54 -22.42 -4.43
C ASP A 67 -8.98 -22.36 -5.88
N LYS A 68 -8.26 -23.39 -6.33
CA LYS A 68 -7.82 -23.60 -7.72
C LYS A 68 -7.17 -22.36 -8.37
N ASN A 69 -6.28 -21.69 -7.65
CA ASN A 69 -5.59 -20.45 -8.07
C ASN A 69 -6.47 -19.20 -8.19
N TYR A 70 -7.69 -19.20 -7.65
CA TYR A 70 -8.52 -18.00 -7.55
C TYR A 70 -8.30 -17.27 -6.22
N TYR A 71 -8.29 -15.96 -6.31
CA TYR A 71 -8.27 -15.01 -5.21
C TYR A 71 -9.48 -14.09 -5.33
N MET A 72 -10.13 -13.77 -4.22
CA MET A 72 -11.12 -12.71 -4.11
C MET A 72 -10.40 -11.41 -3.73
N LEU A 73 -10.75 -10.28 -4.35
CA LEU A 73 -10.44 -8.96 -3.83
C LEU A 73 -11.58 -8.57 -2.87
N ASP A 74 -11.25 -8.42 -1.59
CA ASP A 74 -12.25 -8.32 -0.51
C ASP A 74 -12.75 -6.88 -0.29
N TYR A 75 -12.11 -5.91 -0.95
CA TYR A 75 -12.38 -4.50 -0.76
C TYR A 75 -12.33 -3.74 -2.09
N TYR A 76 -13.27 -2.82 -2.26
CA TYR A 76 -13.33 -1.92 -3.41
C TYR A 76 -13.90 -0.57 -2.97
N SER A 77 -13.31 0.51 -3.47
CA SER A 77 -13.73 1.89 -3.23
C SER A 77 -13.45 2.73 -4.47
N ASP A 78 -13.98 3.96 -4.52
CA ASP A 78 -13.68 4.90 -5.61
C ASP A 78 -12.18 5.25 -5.66
N ILE A 79 -11.50 5.23 -4.51
CA ILE A 79 -10.05 5.47 -4.43
C ILE A 79 -9.29 4.29 -5.04
N VAL A 80 -9.72 3.05 -4.76
CA VAL A 80 -9.15 1.84 -5.39
C VAL A 80 -9.34 1.86 -6.91
N LYS A 81 -10.50 2.33 -7.38
CA LYS A 81 -10.76 2.52 -8.81
C LYS A 81 -9.76 3.51 -9.42
N GLU A 82 -9.58 4.67 -8.80
CA GLU A 82 -8.64 5.71 -9.24
C GLU A 82 -7.19 5.19 -9.25
N PHE A 83 -6.79 4.38 -8.26
CA PHE A 83 -5.48 3.71 -8.27
C PHE A 83 -5.33 2.72 -9.41
N GLY A 84 -6.39 2.00 -9.75
CA GLY A 84 -6.42 1.14 -10.93
C GLY A 84 -6.15 1.95 -12.20
N GLU A 85 -6.89 3.04 -12.39
CA GLU A 85 -6.74 3.93 -13.55
C GLU A 85 -5.30 4.51 -13.63
N LEU A 86 -4.77 5.02 -12.51
CA LEU A 86 -3.40 5.54 -12.42
C LEU A 86 -2.32 4.50 -12.77
N THR A 87 -2.56 3.23 -12.43
CA THR A 87 -1.62 2.13 -12.70
C THR A 87 -1.93 1.37 -13.99
N SER A 88 -2.92 1.82 -14.79
CA SER A 88 -3.43 1.09 -15.96
C SER A 88 -3.88 -0.35 -15.64
N ASN A 89 -4.38 -0.57 -14.43
CA ASN A 89 -4.90 -1.85 -13.95
C ASN A 89 -6.38 -1.75 -13.59
N ASP A 90 -7.08 -2.88 -13.62
CA ASP A 90 -8.48 -2.94 -13.24
C ASP A 90 -8.67 -3.80 -11.98
N PHE A 91 -8.83 -3.12 -10.84
CA PHE A 91 -9.08 -3.73 -9.54
C PHE A 91 -10.58 -3.93 -9.24
N SER A 92 -11.48 -3.60 -10.17
CA SER A 92 -12.93 -3.86 -9.99
C SER A 92 -13.28 -5.34 -10.07
N LYS A 93 -12.36 -6.15 -10.62
CA LYS A 93 -12.52 -7.60 -10.72
C LYS A 93 -12.45 -8.25 -9.35
N ARG A 94 -13.64 -8.50 -8.78
CA ARG A 94 -13.79 -9.19 -7.49
C ARG A 94 -13.07 -10.54 -7.42
N PHE A 95 -12.89 -11.24 -8.54
CA PHE A 95 -12.14 -12.50 -8.59
C PHE A 95 -11.00 -12.40 -9.60
N MET A 96 -9.81 -12.80 -9.18
CA MET A 96 -8.63 -12.86 -10.03
C MET A 96 -7.94 -14.22 -9.91
N THR A 97 -7.44 -14.71 -11.03
CA THR A 97 -6.54 -15.86 -11.05
C THR A 97 -5.13 -15.45 -10.64
N ARG A 98 -4.36 -16.39 -10.11
CA ARG A 98 -2.94 -16.22 -9.82
C ARG A 98 -2.14 -15.75 -11.05
N SER A 99 -2.53 -16.17 -12.25
CA SER A 99 -1.90 -15.73 -13.51
C SER A 99 -2.11 -14.24 -13.76
N GLN A 100 -3.35 -13.76 -13.58
CA GLN A 100 -3.68 -12.34 -13.72
C GLN A 100 -2.92 -11.48 -12.70
N ILE A 101 -2.88 -11.91 -11.43
CA ILE A 101 -2.11 -11.21 -10.38
C ILE A 101 -0.61 -11.15 -10.74
N LYS A 102 -0.04 -12.26 -11.23
CA LYS A 102 1.35 -12.29 -11.69
C LYS A 102 1.61 -11.34 -12.86
N ASN A 103 0.66 -11.23 -13.79
CA ASN A 103 0.79 -10.31 -14.93
C ASN A 103 0.82 -8.85 -14.46
N ILE A 104 -0.06 -8.46 -13.52
CA ILE A 104 -0.05 -7.12 -12.92
C ILE A 104 1.32 -6.84 -12.27
N ILE A 105 1.83 -7.76 -11.45
CA ILE A 105 3.14 -7.60 -10.79
C ILE A 105 4.29 -7.53 -11.82
N SER A 106 4.19 -8.26 -12.93
CA SER A 106 5.22 -8.28 -13.97
C SER A 106 5.39 -6.96 -14.71
N GLN A 107 4.33 -6.13 -14.78
CA GLN A 107 4.39 -4.83 -15.43
C GLN A 107 5.34 -3.85 -14.73
N VAL A 108 5.57 -4.03 -13.42
CA VAL A 108 6.41 -3.14 -12.59
C VAL A 108 7.89 -3.55 -12.61
N LYS A 109 8.24 -4.70 -13.22
CA LYS A 109 9.62 -5.22 -13.21
C LYS A 109 10.55 -4.59 -14.25
N ASN A 110 10.04 -3.71 -15.11
CA ASN A 110 10.76 -3.14 -16.24
C ASN A 110 11.24 -1.71 -15.94
#